data_AF-A0A7V9HSX9-F1
#
_entry.id   AF-A0A7V9HSX9-F1
#
_cell.length_a   1.000
_cell.length_b   1.000
_cell.length_c   1.000
_cell.angle_alpha   90.00
_cell.angle_beta   90.00
_cell.angle_gamma   90.00
#
_symmetry.space_group_name_H-M   'P 1'
#
loop_
_entity.id
_entity.type
_entity.pdbx_description
1 polymer ?
#
loop_
_entity_poly.entity_id
_entity_poly.type
_entity_poly.pdbx_seq_one_letter_code
_entity_poly.pdbx_strand_id
1 'polypeptide(L)' 'MQQLTLTEQRDVAWLEVPAPRIEGPGEALVRPTAVALCGLDQPIIRGEAPFPAEPETPQIVTRP' A
#
# COMPACT_ATOMS: atom_id res chain seq x y z
N MET A 1 -9.96 1.92 9.01
CA MET A 1 -9.93 0.54 8.48
C MET A 1 -8.48 0.16 8.32
N GLN A 2 -8.16 -1.14 8.36
CA GLN A 2 -6.76 -1.56 8.35
C GLN A 2 -6.24 -1.85 6.93
N GLN A 3 -5.04 -1.34 6.64
CA GLN A 3 -4.27 -1.62 5.43
C GLN A 3 -2.87 -2.10 5.80
N LEU A 4 -2.38 -3.14 5.12
CA LEU A 4 -0.98 -3.57 5.23
C LEU A 4 -0.15 -2.71 4.28
N THR A 5 0.73 -1.89 4.84
CA THR A 5 1.51 -0.89 4.09
C THR A 5 3.00 -1.16 4.24
N LEU A 6 3.74 -1.05 3.13
CA LEU A 6 5.20 -0.99 3.15
C LEU A 6 5.61 0.39 3.70
N THR A 7 6.08 0.42 4.94
CA THR A 7 6.46 1.66 5.65
C THR A 7 7.88 2.11 5.30
N GLU A 8 8.77 1.15 5.13
CA GLU A 8 10.17 1.31 4.71
C GLU A 8 10.59 0.08 3.89
N GLN A 9 11.76 0.12 3.24
CA GLN A 9 12.29 -1.09 2.61
C GLN A 9 12.40 -2.23 3.63
N ARG A 10 11.78 -3.38 3.30
CA ARG A 10 11.71 -4.58 4.15
C ARG A 10 10.89 -4.42 5.44
N ASP A 11 10.09 -3.36 5.58
CA ASP A 11 9.22 -3.15 6.73
C ASP A 11 7.76 -2.98 6.30
N VAL A 12 6.87 -3.80 6.87
CA VAL A 12 5.43 -3.77 6.57
C VAL A 12 4.64 -3.70 7.88
N ALA A 13 3.67 -2.80 7.92
CA ALA A 13 2.86 -2.56 9.10
C ALA A 13 1.38 -2.42 8.75
N TRP A 14 0.52 -2.86 9.68
CA TRP A 14 -0.90 -2.55 9.62
C TRP A 14 -1.14 -1.13 10.10
N LEU A 15 -1.71 -0.28 9.24
CA LEU A 15 -2.02 1.10 9.53
C LEU A 15 -3.54 1.32 9.51
N GLU A 16 -4.04 2.19 10.39
CA GLU A 16 -5.42 2.68 10.30
C GLU A 16 -5.50 3.79 9.25
N VAL A 17 -6.38 3.60 8.28
CA VAL A 17 -6.62 4.53 7.17
C VAL A 17 -8.11 4.84 7.01
N PRO A 18 -8.47 5.97 6.39
CA PRO A 18 -9.85 6.24 5.99
C PRO A 18 -10.39 5.12 5.08
N ALA A 19 -11.70 4.86 5.15
CA ALA A 19 -12.32 3.94 4.21
C ALA A 19 -12.27 4.51 2.77
N PRO A 20 -12.00 3.68 1.75
CA PRO A 20 -11.99 4.10 0.36
C PRO A 20 -13.39 4.56 -0.08
N ARG A 21 -13.41 5.46 -1.06
CA ARG A 21 -14.65 6.02 -1.63
C ARG A 21 -14.56 5.92 -3.14
N ILE A 22 -15.72 5.82 -3.78
CA ILE A 22 -15.82 5.92 -5.24
C ILE A 22 -15.69 7.39 -5.63
N GLU A 23 -14.74 7.70 -6.49
CA GLU A 23 -14.47 9.06 -6.99
C GLU A 23 -15.02 9.27 -8.41
N GLY A 24 -15.24 8.18 -9.16
CA GLY A 24 -15.68 8.30 -10.55
C GLY A 24 -16.48 7.13 -11.11
N PRO A 25 -17.05 7.31 -12.32
CA PRO A 25 -17.73 6.24 -13.04
C PRO A 25 -16.78 5.07 -13.35
N GLY A 26 -17.23 3.84 -13.10
CA GLY A 26 -16.48 2.62 -13.43
C GLY A 26 -15.69 2.02 -12.26
N GLU A 27 -15.68 2.66 -11.10
CA GLU A 27 -15.05 2.13 -9.89
C GLU A 27 -16.00 1.26 -9.08
N ALA A 28 -15.44 0.36 -8.27
CA ALA A 28 -16.18 -0.47 -7.33
C ALA A 28 -15.40 -0.63 -6.03
N LEU A 29 -16.13 -0.64 -4.91
CA LEU A 29 -15.56 -1.00 -3.62
C LEU A 29 -15.65 -2.50 -3.42
N VAL A 30 -14.51 -3.14 -3.15
CA VAL A 30 -14.42 -4.57 -2.87
C VAL A 30 -14.06 -4.75 -1.40
N ARG A 31 -14.76 -5.66 -0.71
CA ARG A 31 -14.41 -6.06 0.66
C ARG A 31 -13.52 -7.31 0.62
N PRO A 32 -12.22 -7.21 0.91
CA PRO A 32 -11.34 -8.38 0.91
C PRO A 32 -11.78 -9.38 1.96
N THR A 33 -11.84 -10.66 1.59
CA THR A 33 -12.07 -11.77 2.54
C THR A 33 -10.79 -12.54 2.82
N ALA A 34 -9.88 -12.59 1.84
CA ALA A 34 -8.53 -13.12 1.95
C ALA A 34 -7.62 -12.44 0.91
N VAL A 35 -6.34 -12.33 1.22
CA VAL A 35 -5.30 -11.82 0.31
C VAL A 35 -4.09 -12.75 0.43
N ALA A 36 -3.47 -13.09 -0.70
CA ALA A 36 -2.27 -13.90 -0.74
C ALA A 36 -1.09 -13.05 -1.21
N LEU A 37 0.12 -13.43 -0.78
CA LEU A 37 1.35 -12.92 -1.37
C LEU A 37 1.70 -13.74 -2.62
N CYS A 38 2.19 -13.06 -3.64
CA CYS A 38 2.71 -13.66 -4.86
C CYS A 38 4.21 -13.37 -5.02
N GLY A 39 4.85 -13.99 -6.02
CA GLY A 39 6.29 -13.81 -6.26
C GLY A 39 6.71 -12.36 -6.55
N LEU A 40 5.76 -11.51 -6.98
CA LEU A 40 6.01 -10.10 -7.27
C LEU A 40 6.21 -9.25 -6.01
N ASP A 41 5.59 -9.61 -4.89
CA ASP A 41 5.64 -8.80 -3.67
C ASP A 41 7.06 -8.73 -3.09
N GLN A 42 7.84 -9.80 -3.28
CA GLN A 42 9.20 -9.90 -2.76
C GLN A 42 10.17 -8.85 -3.36
N PRO A 43 10.29 -8.73 -4.70
CA PRO A 43 11.06 -7.65 -5.32
C PRO A 43 10.59 -6.25 -4.89
N ILE A 44 9.28 -6.03 -4.72
CA ILE A 44 8.74 -4.74 -4.27
C ILE A 44 9.22 -4.42 -2.85
N ILE A 45 9.02 -5.35 -1.91
CA ILE A 45 9.40 -5.19 -0.49
C ILE A 45 10.91 -4.94 -0.35
N ARG A 46 11.73 -5.54 -1.22
CA ARG A 46 13.19 -5.36 -1.22
C ARG A 46 13.69 -4.13 -1.96
N GLY A 47 12.82 -3.41 -2.67
CA GLY A 47 13.22 -2.27 -3.51
C GLY A 47 13.96 -2.68 -4.79
N GLU A 48 13.73 -3.90 -5.29
CA GLU A 48 14.33 -4.46 -6.51
C GLU A 48 13.39 -4.36 -7.73
N ALA A 49 12.12 -3.99 -7.52
CA ALA A 49 11.15 -3.83 -8.59
C ALA A 49 11.53 -2.63 -9.51
N PRO A 50 11.27 -2.70 -10.83
CA PRO A 50 11.63 -1.64 -11.78
C PRO A 50 10.69 -0.43 -11.73
N PHE A 51 9.90 -0.31 -10.66
CA PHE A 51 8.99 0.80 -10.40
C PHE A 51 9.10 1.17 -8.92
N PRO A 52 8.95 2.46 -8.57
CA PRO A 52 8.96 2.88 -7.18
C PRO A 52 7.79 2.20 -6.45
N ALA A 53 8.07 1.68 -5.26
CA ALA A 53 7.03 1.53 -4.25
C ALA A 53 6.73 2.95 -3.75
N GLU A 54 5.95 3.73 -4.50
CA GLU A 54 5.62 5.07 -4.04
C GLU A 54 4.84 4.95 -2.73
N PRO A 55 5.29 5.58 -1.64
CA PRO A 55 4.38 5.84 -0.54
C PRO A 55 3.36 6.83 -1.10
N GLU A 56 2.15 6.35 -1.35
CA GLU A 56 0.95 7.15 -1.57
C GLU A 56 0.73 8.03 -0.33
N THR A 57 1.52 9.10 -0.21
CA THR A 57 1.59 9.87 1.04
C THR A 57 0.40 10.81 1.12
N PRO A 58 -0.14 11.06 2.32
CA PRO A 58 -0.37 12.44 2.71
C PRO A 58 0.66 12.81 3.78
N GLN A 59 1.77 13.36 3.29
CA GLN A 59 2.81 14.15 3.99
C GLN A 59 3.04 13.93 5.49
N ILE A 60 3.95 13.02 5.89
CA ILE A 60 4.79 13.22 7.10
C ILE A 60 6.15 12.53 6.93
N VAL A 61 7.00 13.05 6.04
CA VAL A 61 8.46 12.92 6.21
C VAL A 61 9.07 14.29 5.96
N THR A 62 8.90 15.19 6.92
CA THR A 62 9.86 16.27 7.10
C THR A 62 11.15 15.62 7.60
N ARG A 63 12.06 15.29 6.68
CA ARG A 63 13.47 15.16 7.05
C ARG A 63 14.10 16.56 7.10
N PRO A 64 15.05 16.79 8.02
CA PRO A 64 15.72 18.07 8.19
C PRO A 64 16.55 18.47 6.97
#